data_AF-A0A957LGX6-F1
#
_entry.id   AF-A0A957LGX6-F1
#
_cell.length_a   1.000
_cell.length_b   1.000
_cell.length_c   1.000
_cell.angle_alpha   90.00
_cell.angle_beta   90.00
_cell.angle_gamma   90.00
#
_symmetry.space_group_name_H-M   'P 1'
#
loop_
_entity.id
_entity.type
_entity.pdbx_description
1 polymer ?
#
loop_
_entity_poly.entity_id
_entity_poly.type
_entity_poly.pdbx_seq_one_letter_code
_entity_poly.pdbx_strand_id
1 'polypeptide(L)'
;TNKRIIKYENKVFRFRTNVEKIDIQKVQSVNTETPSLLMRWLNIGTATITTAAQSSVIYFDFIDRPYDVERAINTIRERNRALNESQHRETLRKSVENFFEVEPDVVQVQQEQRPITVQPGFLQRLSEMFVRSESNGAITYHKHPIALVRPMIFPLLTGALITVAAVVLYYFFQAIFFIPAVLGLIIILLLADGLWIIWIFEDWRNDTYQLTDRYIFDIDRMPFGLRESRKQAELSKIENVNAEQEGLLPSIFKFGNVSVETAGADSNIVFENVREPERIQNEIFARRERFRQRQASVDEERQRKDYTILIDLYYQAVQQGRIRRHQPLPEIDDLEEEDEGPLEL
;
A
#
# COMPACT_ATOMS: atom_id res chain seq x y z
N THR A 1 -20.90 19.36 -2.23
CA THR A 1 -22.09 19.43 -1.35
C THR A 1 -21.93 18.44 -0.23
N ASN A 2 -22.79 18.46 0.81
CA ASN A 2 -22.67 17.56 1.97
C ASN A 2 -22.83 16.06 1.63
N LYS A 3 -23.43 15.75 0.47
CA LYS A 3 -23.70 14.36 0.02
C LYS A 3 -22.98 14.01 -1.28
N ARG A 4 -22.58 14.99 -2.09
CA ARG A 4 -22.04 14.74 -3.44
C ARG A 4 -20.93 15.72 -3.80
N ILE A 5 -19.91 15.22 -4.47
CA ILE A 5 -18.92 16.03 -5.18
C ILE A 5 -19.44 16.24 -6.61
N ILE A 6 -19.40 17.48 -7.09
CA ILE A 6 -19.87 17.82 -8.43
C ILE A 6 -18.73 18.53 -9.14
N LYS A 7 -18.25 17.95 -10.24
CA LYS A 7 -17.24 18.56 -11.11
C LYS A 7 -17.97 19.17 -12.31
N TYR A 8 -17.72 20.47 -12.54
CA TYR A 8 -18.16 21.18 -13.73
C TYR A 8 -16.94 21.40 -14.62
N GLU A 9 -16.93 20.79 -15.81
CA GLU A 9 -15.87 21.01 -16.79
C GLU A 9 -16.46 21.66 -18.05
N ASN A 10 -16.10 22.92 -18.29
CA ASN A 10 -16.55 23.68 -19.45
C ASN A 10 -15.46 23.67 -20.52
N LYS A 11 -15.65 22.87 -21.58
CA LYS A 11 -14.73 22.85 -22.72
C LYS A 11 -15.09 24.00 -23.66
N VAL A 12 -14.42 25.14 -23.47
CA VAL A 12 -14.67 26.42 -24.17
C VAL A 12 -14.69 26.28 -25.69
N PHE A 13 -13.85 25.41 -26.27
CA PHE A 13 -13.77 25.21 -27.72
C PHE A 13 -14.84 24.28 -28.32
N ARG A 14 -15.58 23.52 -27.50
CA ARG A 14 -16.59 22.55 -28.00
C ARG A 14 -18.01 22.84 -27.52
N PHE A 15 -18.22 23.93 -26.77
CA PHE A 15 -19.53 24.32 -26.19
C PHE A 15 -20.29 23.14 -25.56
N ARG A 16 -19.57 22.27 -24.84
CA ARG A 16 -20.14 21.14 -24.09
C ARG A 16 -19.74 21.26 -22.63
N THR A 17 -20.73 21.19 -21.75
CA THR A 17 -20.55 21.11 -20.30
C THR A 17 -20.67 19.66 -19.87
N ASN A 18 -19.61 19.10 -19.31
CA ASN A 18 -19.67 17.77 -18.70
C ASN A 18 -19.89 17.93 -17.18
N VAL A 19 -20.90 17.25 -16.64
CA VAL A 19 -21.26 17.32 -15.21
C VAL A 19 -21.10 15.93 -14.62
N GLU A 20 -20.04 15.76 -13.84
CA GLU A 20 -19.77 14.51 -13.14
C GLU A 20 -20.21 14.62 -11.68
N LYS A 21 -21.08 13.72 -11.23
CA LYS A 21 -21.65 13.71 -9.88
C LYS A 21 -21.22 12.45 -9.16
N ILE A 22 -20.51 12.61 -8.06
CA ILE A 22 -19.95 11.52 -7.25
C ILE A 22 -20.60 11.56 -5.88
N ASP A 23 -21.03 10.41 -5.38
CA ASP A 23 -21.49 10.31 -3.99
C ASP A 23 -20.29 10.37 -3.03
N ILE A 24 -20.36 11.22 -2.01
CA ILE A 24 -19.26 11.41 -1.05
C ILE A 24 -18.91 10.11 -0.33
N GLN A 25 -19.88 9.19 -0.19
CA GLN A 25 -19.69 7.90 0.45
C GLN A 25 -18.84 6.92 -0.38
N LYS A 26 -18.69 7.18 -1.68
CA LYS A 26 -17.91 6.35 -2.60
C LYS A 26 -16.45 6.82 -2.72
N VAL A 27 -16.03 7.88 -2.03
CA VAL A 27 -14.66 8.41 -2.10
C VAL A 27 -13.73 7.63 -1.17
N GLN A 28 -12.72 6.94 -1.73
CA GLN A 28 -11.76 6.11 -0.99
C GLN A 28 -10.56 6.92 -0.48
N SER A 29 -9.99 7.78 -1.33
CA SER A 29 -8.87 8.64 -1.00
C SER A 29 -8.95 9.97 -1.75
N VAL A 30 -8.41 11.01 -1.12
CA VAL A 30 -8.15 12.31 -1.72
C VAL A 30 -6.67 12.58 -1.50
N ASN A 31 -5.90 12.68 -2.59
CA ASN A 31 -4.49 13.03 -2.53
C ASN A 31 -4.29 14.40 -3.20
N THR A 32 -3.40 15.20 -2.65
CA THR A 32 -3.03 16.49 -3.25
C THR A 32 -1.59 16.42 -3.73
N GLU A 33 -1.38 16.80 -4.99
CA GLU A 33 -0.07 16.84 -5.63
C GLU A 33 0.29 18.31 -5.92
N THR A 34 1.47 18.73 -5.46
CA THR A 34 2.04 20.04 -5.81
C THR A 34 3.37 19.79 -6.54
N PRO A 35 3.36 19.74 -7.89
CA PRO A 35 4.49 19.18 -8.64
C PRO A 35 5.73 20.10 -8.71
N SER A 36 5.68 21.32 -8.16
CA SER A 36 6.84 22.23 -8.14
C SER A 36 6.85 23.18 -6.91
N LEU A 37 8.04 23.64 -6.51
CA LEU A 37 8.21 24.64 -5.43
C LEU A 37 7.50 25.96 -5.74
N LEU A 38 7.43 26.34 -7.02
CA LEU A 38 6.74 27.55 -7.48
C LEU A 38 5.21 27.41 -7.35
N MET A 39 4.65 26.24 -7.67
CA MET A 39 3.22 25.95 -7.44
C MET A 39 2.87 25.87 -5.95
N ARG A 40 3.78 25.35 -5.11
CA ARG A 40 3.62 25.38 -3.65
C ARG A 40 3.60 26.80 -3.10
N TRP A 41 4.43 27.70 -3.64
CA TRP A 41 4.43 29.12 -3.28
C TRP A 41 3.17 29.86 -3.76
N LEU A 42 2.68 29.52 -4.96
CA LEU A 42 1.43 30.06 -5.53
C LEU A 42 0.17 29.41 -4.94
N ASN A 43 0.29 28.38 -4.10
CA ASN A 43 -0.80 27.61 -3.50
C ASN A 43 -1.78 27.02 -4.52
N ILE A 44 -1.25 26.54 -5.65
CA ILE A 44 -2.00 25.88 -6.73
C ILE A 44 -1.52 24.43 -6.81
N GLY A 45 -2.43 23.48 -6.98
CA GLY A 45 -2.06 22.06 -7.14
C GLY A 45 -3.17 21.22 -7.73
N THR A 46 -2.89 19.94 -7.93
CA THR A 46 -3.86 18.96 -8.44
C THR A 46 -4.40 18.15 -7.26
N ALA A 47 -5.72 18.01 -7.16
CA ALA A 47 -6.33 17.05 -6.23
C ALA A 47 -6.82 15.84 -7.02
N THR A 48 -6.39 14.64 -6.62
CA THR A 48 -6.83 13.36 -7.18
C THR A 48 -7.81 12.71 -6.22
N ILE A 49 -9.01 12.39 -6.73
CA ILE A 49 -10.06 11.73 -5.95
C ILE A 49 -10.25 10.33 -6.51
N THR A 50 -10.06 9.31 -5.67
CA THR A 50 -10.28 7.90 -6.03
C THR A 50 -11.63 7.44 -5.52
N THR A 51 -12.47 6.87 -6.38
CA THR A 51 -13.82 6.41 -6.00
C THR A 51 -13.95 4.88 -6.08
N ALA A 52 -14.83 4.32 -5.24
CA ALA A 52 -15.04 2.88 -5.06
C ALA A 52 -15.98 2.24 -6.09
N ALA A 53 -16.80 3.04 -6.78
CA ALA A 53 -17.75 2.54 -7.77
C ALA A 53 -17.34 3.06 -9.13
N GLN A 54 -16.78 2.16 -9.95
CA GLN A 54 -16.05 2.43 -11.19
C GLN A 54 -14.67 3.03 -10.93
N SER A 55 -13.64 2.33 -11.40
CA SER A 55 -12.22 2.59 -11.25
C SER A 55 -11.75 3.83 -12.03
N SER A 56 -12.37 4.99 -11.78
CA SER A 56 -12.02 6.27 -12.38
C SER A 56 -11.38 7.17 -11.34
N VAL A 57 -10.07 7.43 -11.51
CA VAL A 57 -9.35 8.49 -10.81
C VAL A 57 -9.75 9.82 -11.46
N ILE A 58 -10.30 10.73 -10.66
CA ILE A 58 -10.75 12.03 -11.16
C ILE A 58 -9.71 13.07 -10.76
N TYR A 59 -9.10 13.65 -11.78
CA TYR A 59 -8.12 14.73 -11.65
C TYR A 59 -8.87 16.06 -11.59
N PHE A 60 -8.59 16.81 -10.53
CA PHE A 60 -8.91 18.23 -10.46
C PHE A 60 -7.60 18.99 -10.56
N ASP A 61 -7.23 19.32 -11.79
CA ASP A 61 -6.00 20.04 -12.08
C ASP A 61 -6.16 21.52 -11.83
N PHE A 62 -5.08 22.16 -11.35
CA PHE A 62 -4.99 23.61 -11.14
C PHE A 62 -6.04 24.19 -10.16
N ILE A 63 -6.27 23.51 -9.03
CA ILE A 63 -7.14 24.05 -7.97
C ILE A 63 -6.35 25.01 -7.08
N ASP A 64 -6.98 26.13 -6.73
CA ASP A 64 -6.50 27.05 -5.70
C ASP A 64 -6.68 26.43 -4.30
N ARG A 65 -5.61 26.43 -3.50
CA ARG A 65 -5.55 25.87 -2.14
C ARG A 65 -5.94 24.39 -2.07
N PRO A 66 -5.17 23.48 -2.70
CA PRO A 66 -5.48 22.05 -2.74
C PRO A 66 -5.62 21.43 -1.34
N TYR A 67 -4.80 21.86 -0.37
CA TYR A 67 -4.85 21.40 1.02
C TYR A 67 -6.16 21.76 1.73
N ASP A 68 -6.79 22.88 1.39
CA ASP A 68 -8.08 23.27 2.00
C ASP A 68 -9.21 22.37 1.49
N VAL A 69 -9.13 21.99 0.21
CA VAL A 69 -10.08 21.06 -0.42
C VAL A 69 -9.95 19.67 0.20
N GLU A 70 -8.73 19.18 0.38
CA GLU A 70 -8.47 17.91 1.07
C GLU A 70 -9.02 17.93 2.50
N ARG A 71 -8.70 18.98 3.28
CA ARG A 71 -9.21 19.15 4.65
C ARG A 71 -10.73 19.21 4.69
N ALA A 72 -11.36 19.94 3.77
CA ALA A 72 -12.82 20.04 3.70
C ALA A 72 -13.47 18.69 3.35
N ILE A 73 -12.91 17.94 2.39
CA ILE A 73 -13.43 16.62 2.02
C ILE A 73 -13.25 15.63 3.17
N ASN A 74 -12.08 15.60 3.80
CA ASN A 74 -11.82 14.75 4.96
C ASN A 74 -12.76 15.07 6.12
N THR A 75 -12.98 16.36 6.41
CA THR A 75 -13.93 16.80 7.45
C THR A 75 -15.36 16.35 7.14
N ILE A 76 -15.81 16.48 5.89
CA ILE A 76 -17.14 16.02 5.48
C ILE A 76 -17.24 14.48 5.55
N ARG A 77 -16.17 13.76 5.20
CA ARG A 77 -16.11 12.30 5.27
C ARG A 77 -16.19 11.82 6.72
N GLU A 78 -15.40 12.40 7.61
CA GLU A 78 -15.40 12.10 9.04
C GLU A 78 -16.76 12.43 9.66
N ARG A 79 -17.35 13.59 9.34
CA ARG A 79 -18.68 13.96 9.82
C ARG A 79 -19.76 12.99 9.33
N ASN A 80 -19.74 12.61 8.05
CA ASN A 80 -20.71 11.64 7.52
C ASN A 80 -20.50 10.23 8.07
N ARG A 81 -19.25 9.83 8.31
CA ARG A 81 -18.92 8.56 8.97
C ARG A 81 -19.40 8.54 10.40
N ALA A 82 -19.17 9.61 11.16
CA ALA A 82 -19.68 9.77 12.52
C ALA A 82 -21.22 9.78 12.54
N LEU A 83 -21.87 10.43 11.57
CA LEU A 83 -23.34 10.43 11.44
C LEU A 83 -23.89 9.05 11.08
N ASN A 84 -23.26 8.32 10.15
CA ASN A 84 -23.67 6.97 9.78
C ASN A 84 -23.40 5.97 10.91
N GLU A 85 -22.27 6.06 11.61
CA GLU A 85 -21.97 5.27 12.80
C GLU A 85 -22.95 5.60 13.93
N SER A 86 -23.34 6.87 14.11
CA SER A 86 -24.36 7.28 15.08
C SER A 86 -25.76 6.79 14.68
N GLN A 87 -26.15 6.88 13.41
CA GLN A 87 -27.43 6.37 12.92
C GLN A 87 -27.51 4.86 13.00
N HIS A 88 -26.43 4.15 12.69
CA HIS A 88 -26.30 2.71 12.81
C HIS A 88 -26.31 2.27 14.27
N ARG A 89 -25.63 3.02 15.15
CA ARG A 89 -25.69 2.83 16.61
C ARG A 89 -27.07 3.16 17.17
N GLU A 90 -27.79 4.15 16.65
CA GLU A 90 -29.14 4.51 17.07
C GLU A 90 -30.19 3.52 16.58
N THR A 91 -30.06 2.96 15.37
CA THR A 91 -30.92 1.85 14.93
C THR A 91 -30.61 0.58 15.69
N LEU A 92 -29.33 0.23 15.90
CA LEU A 92 -28.96 -0.89 16.77
C LEU A 92 -29.42 -0.65 18.21
N ARG A 93 -29.26 0.56 18.75
CA ARG A 93 -29.72 0.95 20.08
C ARG A 93 -31.24 0.87 20.19
N LYS A 94 -32.01 1.41 19.24
CA LYS A 94 -33.47 1.30 19.24
C LYS A 94 -33.95 -0.14 19.03
N SER A 95 -33.19 -0.97 18.32
CA SER A 95 -33.46 -2.39 18.16
C SER A 95 -33.12 -3.20 19.41
N VAL A 96 -32.12 -2.77 20.20
CA VAL A 96 -31.71 -3.43 21.47
C VAL A 96 -32.50 -2.91 22.66
N GLU A 97 -32.73 -1.61 22.77
CA GLU A 97 -33.39 -0.89 23.90
C GLU A 97 -34.92 -1.07 23.87
N ASN A 98 -35.53 -1.34 22.71
CA ASN A 98 -36.95 -1.77 22.64
C ASN A 98 -37.14 -3.29 22.87
N PHE A 99 -36.07 -4.08 22.90
CA PHE A 99 -36.14 -5.55 23.01
C PHE A 99 -35.54 -6.10 24.31
N PHE A 100 -34.55 -5.43 24.91
CA PHE A 100 -33.88 -5.85 26.14
C PHE A 100 -33.78 -4.68 27.14
N GLU A 101 -34.42 -4.81 28.31
CA GLU A 101 -34.15 -4.01 29.52
C GLU A 101 -32.80 -4.42 30.15
N VAL A 102 -31.70 -4.27 29.40
CA VAL A 102 -30.36 -4.63 29.89
C VAL A 102 -29.42 -3.44 29.73
N GLU A 103 -28.88 -2.97 30.85
CA GLU A 103 -27.85 -1.94 30.90
C GLU A 103 -26.55 -2.43 30.24
N PRO A 104 -25.92 -1.63 29.35
CA PRO A 104 -24.77 -2.08 28.60
C PRO A 104 -23.49 -1.99 29.43
N ASP A 105 -22.77 -3.10 29.55
CA ASP A 105 -21.38 -3.12 29.99
C ASP A 105 -20.51 -2.60 28.84
N VAL A 106 -20.01 -1.37 28.98
CA VAL A 106 -19.23 -0.69 27.95
C VAL A 106 -17.82 -1.26 27.93
N VAL A 107 -17.57 -2.25 27.07
CA VAL A 107 -16.20 -2.58 26.67
C VAL A 107 -15.68 -1.41 25.83
N GLN A 108 -14.93 -0.52 26.47
CA GLN A 108 -14.19 0.53 25.78
C GLN A 108 -13.14 -0.16 24.90
N VAL A 109 -13.34 -0.14 23.58
CA VAL A 109 -12.27 -0.44 22.63
C VAL A 109 -11.23 0.65 22.81
N GLN A 110 -10.16 0.33 23.54
CA GLN A 110 -9.02 1.22 23.73
C GLN A 110 -8.45 1.52 22.35
N GLN A 111 -8.59 2.77 21.91
CA GLN A 111 -7.90 3.24 20.71
C GLN A 111 -6.40 3.07 20.95
N GLU A 112 -5.79 2.09 20.28
CA GLU A 112 -4.34 2.05 20.12
C GLU A 112 -3.92 3.38 19.48
N GLN A 113 -3.41 4.27 20.33
CA GLN A 113 -2.71 5.46 19.89
C GLN A 113 -1.52 4.99 19.06
N ARG A 114 -1.62 5.17 17.74
CA ARG A 114 -0.47 5.03 16.85
C ARG A 114 0.63 5.93 17.40
N PRO A 115 1.81 5.41 17.74
CA PRO A 115 2.88 6.26 18.21
C PRO A 115 3.18 7.29 17.13
N ILE A 116 3.32 8.54 17.57
CA ILE A 116 3.78 9.64 16.73
C ILE A 116 5.11 9.20 16.13
N THR A 117 5.16 9.00 14.81
CA THR A 117 6.39 8.70 14.09
C THR A 117 7.31 9.91 14.23
N VAL A 118 8.17 9.88 15.24
CA VAL A 118 9.25 10.86 15.39
C VAL A 118 10.16 10.66 14.19
N GLN A 119 10.35 11.69 13.36
CA GLN A 119 11.27 11.62 12.23
C GLN A 119 12.68 11.40 12.80
N PRO A 120 13.34 10.26 12.53
CA PRO A 120 14.64 9.99 13.13
C PRO A 120 15.69 10.94 12.56
N GLY A 121 16.64 11.35 13.42
CA GLY A 121 17.76 12.20 13.06
C GLY A 121 18.72 11.54 12.08
N PHE A 122 19.53 12.35 11.39
CA PHE A 122 20.44 11.94 10.30
C PHE A 122 21.37 10.76 10.68
N LEU A 123 21.92 10.74 11.89
CA LEU A 123 22.82 9.66 12.34
C LEU A 123 22.09 8.36 12.68
N GLN A 124 20.83 8.43 13.11
CA GLN A 124 20.02 7.25 13.43
C GLN A 124 19.53 6.53 12.16
N ARG A 125 19.31 7.29 11.07
CA ARG A 125 19.07 6.74 9.72
C ARG A 125 20.27 5.94 9.19
N LEU A 126 21.50 6.28 9.58
CA LEU A 126 22.70 5.55 9.14
C LEU A 126 22.84 4.19 9.84
N SER A 127 22.44 4.07 11.10
CA SER A 127 22.49 2.79 11.83
C SER A 127 21.34 1.84 11.47
N GLU A 128 20.16 2.39 11.13
CA GLU A 128 19.01 1.60 10.64
C GLU A 128 19.24 1.02 9.23
N MET A 129 20.27 1.48 8.51
CA MET A 129 20.65 1.04 7.16
C MET A 129 21.04 -0.46 7.07
N PHE A 130 21.49 -1.05 8.17
CA PHE A 130 22.00 -2.45 8.19
C PHE A 130 21.17 -3.40 9.07
N VAL A 131 20.13 -2.88 9.73
CA VAL A 131 19.37 -3.64 10.73
C VAL A 131 17.91 -3.67 10.30
N ARG A 132 17.33 -4.88 10.27
CA ARG A 132 15.88 -5.07 10.14
C ARG A 132 15.18 -4.21 11.19
N SER A 133 14.60 -3.11 10.75
CA SER A 133 13.78 -2.23 11.58
C SER A 133 12.39 -2.83 11.65
N GLU A 134 12.02 -3.31 12.83
CA GLU A 134 10.69 -3.80 13.15
C GLU A 134 9.98 -2.69 13.93
N SER A 135 9.27 -1.83 13.22
CA SER A 135 8.52 -0.72 13.79
C SER A 135 7.03 -0.99 13.60
N ASN A 136 6.30 -1.15 14.71
CA ASN A 136 4.83 -1.25 14.74
C ASN A 136 4.21 -2.35 13.84
N GLY A 137 4.78 -3.57 13.83
CA GLY A 137 4.25 -4.69 13.03
C GLY A 137 4.58 -4.64 11.53
N ALA A 138 5.23 -3.57 11.06
CA ALA A 138 5.80 -3.47 9.73
C ALA A 138 7.29 -3.88 9.75
N ILE A 139 7.65 -4.84 8.91
CA ILE A 139 9.05 -5.23 8.67
C ILE A 139 9.55 -4.43 7.47
N THR A 140 10.67 -3.74 7.64
CA THR A 140 11.36 -3.05 6.55
C THR A 140 12.53 -3.91 6.05
N TYR A 141 12.60 -4.10 4.74
CA TYR A 141 13.67 -4.79 4.02
C TYR A 141 14.44 -3.80 3.16
N HIS A 142 15.76 -4.00 3.09
CA HIS A 142 16.68 -3.20 2.30
C HIS A 142 17.38 -4.06 1.25
N LYS A 143 17.83 -3.43 0.16
CA LYS A 143 18.65 -4.08 -0.86
C LYS A 143 19.97 -4.59 -0.26
N HIS A 144 20.46 -5.72 -0.74
CA HIS A 144 21.70 -6.31 -0.26
C HIS A 144 22.91 -5.46 -0.69
N PRO A 145 23.95 -5.28 0.16
CA PRO A 145 25.13 -4.47 -0.18
C PRO A 145 25.88 -4.96 -1.43
N ILE A 146 25.87 -6.26 -1.69
CA ILE A 146 26.55 -6.82 -2.87
C ILE A 146 25.90 -6.41 -4.19
N ALA A 147 24.62 -6.01 -4.14
CA ALA A 147 23.92 -5.48 -5.30
C ALA A 147 24.57 -4.19 -5.81
N LEU A 148 25.25 -3.44 -4.92
CA LEU A 148 25.99 -2.24 -5.27
C LEU A 148 27.29 -2.53 -6.04
N VAL A 149 27.91 -3.70 -5.82
CA VAL A 149 29.22 -4.02 -6.42
C VAL A 149 29.14 -4.03 -7.94
N ARG A 150 28.10 -4.65 -8.52
CA ARG A 150 27.93 -4.75 -9.97
C ARG A 150 27.83 -3.38 -10.67
N PRO A 151 26.94 -2.45 -10.28
CA PRO A 151 26.86 -1.13 -10.89
C PRO A 151 28.08 -0.27 -10.56
N MET A 152 28.78 -0.50 -9.45
CA MET A 152 29.97 0.25 -9.05
C MET A 152 31.24 -0.11 -9.82
N ILE A 153 31.31 -1.27 -10.48
CA ILE A 153 32.48 -1.67 -11.29
C ILE A 153 32.72 -0.69 -12.45
N PHE A 154 31.67 -0.26 -13.15
CA PHE A 154 31.80 0.63 -14.29
C PHE A 154 32.40 2.01 -13.94
N PRO A 155 31.88 2.76 -12.96
CA PRO A 155 32.46 4.04 -12.57
C PRO A 155 33.88 3.87 -12.00
N LEU A 156 34.15 2.79 -11.24
CA LEU A 156 35.50 2.53 -10.76
C LEU A 156 36.49 2.29 -11.91
N LEU A 157 36.07 1.57 -12.96
CA LEU A 157 36.90 1.35 -14.14
C LEU A 157 37.12 2.64 -14.95
N THR A 158 36.09 3.49 -15.10
CA THR A 158 36.22 4.77 -15.79
C THR A 158 37.11 5.73 -15.01
N GLY A 159 36.93 5.85 -13.70
CA GLY A 159 37.80 6.62 -12.82
C GLY A 159 39.26 6.12 -12.86
N ALA A 160 39.47 4.81 -12.85
CA ALA A 160 40.80 4.22 -13.00
C ALA A 160 41.42 4.54 -14.36
N LEU A 161 40.66 4.43 -15.45
CA LEU A 161 41.12 4.76 -16.80
C LEU A 161 41.48 6.24 -16.94
N ILE A 162 40.65 7.15 -16.40
CA ILE A 162 40.92 8.59 -16.37
C ILE A 162 42.21 8.86 -15.60
N THR A 163 42.41 8.19 -14.47
CA THR A 163 43.61 8.34 -13.64
C THR A 163 44.86 7.83 -14.37
N VAL A 164 44.79 6.67 -15.03
CA VAL A 164 45.91 6.15 -15.82
C VAL A 164 46.22 7.07 -17.00
N ALA A 165 45.20 7.55 -17.71
CA ALA A 165 45.37 8.49 -18.82
C ALA A 165 46.01 9.81 -18.35
N ALA A 166 45.59 10.33 -17.20
CA ALA A 166 46.19 11.50 -16.57
C ALA A 166 47.67 11.32 -16.28
N VAL A 167 48.05 10.16 -15.70
CA VAL A 167 49.44 9.82 -15.41
C VAL A 167 50.27 9.71 -16.70
N VAL A 168 49.78 9.00 -17.71
CA VAL A 168 50.47 8.86 -19.00
C VAL A 168 50.67 10.21 -19.68
N LEU A 169 49.62 11.04 -19.70
CA LEU A 169 49.65 12.36 -20.33
C LEU A 169 50.63 13.30 -19.62
N TYR A 170 50.69 13.25 -18.28
CA TYR A 170 51.67 13.98 -17.48
C TYR A 170 53.11 13.59 -17.83
N TYR A 171 53.40 12.28 -17.97
CA TYR A 171 54.76 11.84 -18.29
C TYR A 171 55.16 12.12 -19.74
N PHE A 172 54.23 12.07 -20.70
CA PHE A 172 54.53 12.22 -22.14
C PHE A 172 54.61 13.68 -22.60
N PHE A 173 53.72 14.56 -22.11
CA PHE A 173 53.62 15.95 -22.56
C PHE A 173 54.25 16.93 -21.56
N GLN A 174 55.51 16.72 -21.15
CA GLN A 174 56.32 17.54 -20.22
C GLN A 174 56.35 19.07 -20.49
N ALA A 175 55.63 19.57 -21.50
CA ALA A 175 55.39 20.97 -21.82
C ALA A 175 54.52 21.67 -20.76
N ILE A 176 55.15 22.52 -19.96
CA ILE A 176 54.57 23.33 -18.87
C ILE A 176 53.31 24.14 -19.28
N PHE A 177 53.21 24.59 -20.53
CA PHE A 177 52.12 25.47 -20.97
C PHE A 177 50.74 24.78 -21.07
N PHE A 178 50.68 23.46 -21.25
CA PHE A 178 49.41 22.72 -21.38
C PHE A 178 48.95 22.06 -20.06
N ILE A 179 49.82 22.02 -19.05
CA ILE A 179 49.58 21.31 -17.79
C ILE A 179 48.33 21.81 -17.04
N PRO A 180 48.09 23.14 -16.87
CA PRO A 180 46.95 23.60 -16.06
C PRO A 180 45.59 23.26 -16.68
N ALA A 181 45.44 23.41 -18.00
CA ALA A 181 44.18 23.13 -18.69
C ALA A 181 43.86 21.63 -18.69
N VAL A 182 44.88 20.80 -18.91
CA VAL A 182 44.77 19.33 -18.86
C VAL A 182 44.40 18.85 -17.46
N LEU A 183 45.07 19.36 -16.42
CA LEU A 183 44.74 19.04 -15.03
C LEU A 183 43.33 19.48 -14.67
N GLY A 184 42.90 20.67 -15.11
CA GLY A 184 41.54 21.15 -14.91
C GLY A 184 40.49 20.22 -15.52
N LEU A 185 40.72 19.74 -16.75
CA LEU A 185 39.84 18.77 -17.40
C LEU A 185 39.78 17.44 -16.65
N ILE A 186 40.93 16.89 -16.23
CA ILE A 186 41.00 15.65 -15.46
C ILE A 186 40.23 15.77 -14.15
N ILE A 187 40.38 16.88 -13.43
CA ILE A 187 39.65 17.14 -12.18
C ILE A 187 38.14 17.16 -12.45
N ILE A 188 37.67 17.84 -13.50
CA ILE A 188 36.25 17.86 -13.88
C ILE A 188 35.73 16.46 -14.18
N LEU A 189 36.49 15.65 -14.92
CA LEU A 189 36.11 14.27 -15.25
C LEU A 189 36.05 13.38 -14.00
N LEU A 190 37.01 13.49 -13.09
CA LEU A 190 37.01 12.75 -11.82
C LEU A 190 35.87 13.20 -10.90
N LEU A 191 35.54 14.50 -10.89
CA LEU A 191 34.38 15.00 -10.16
C LEU A 191 33.08 14.44 -10.74
N ALA A 192 32.92 14.44 -12.07
CA ALA A 192 31.76 13.86 -12.71
C ALA A 192 31.60 12.35 -12.41
N ASP A 193 32.70 11.59 -12.45
CA ASP A 193 32.75 10.18 -12.07
C ASP A 193 32.38 9.98 -10.58
N GLY A 194 32.90 10.81 -9.69
CA GLY A 194 32.54 10.81 -8.28
C GLY A 194 31.05 11.11 -8.04
N LEU A 195 30.47 12.07 -8.76
CA LEU A 195 29.02 12.34 -8.72
C LEU A 195 28.21 11.14 -9.19
N TRP A 196 28.68 10.41 -10.19
CA TRP A 196 28.02 9.20 -10.68
C TRP A 196 28.05 8.08 -9.61
N ILE A 197 29.18 7.88 -8.93
CA ILE A 197 29.27 6.92 -7.80
C ILE A 197 28.29 7.30 -6.70
N ILE A 198 28.25 8.58 -6.33
CA ILE A 198 27.30 9.08 -5.31
C ILE A 198 25.87 8.82 -5.74
N TRP A 199 25.54 9.02 -7.02
CA TRP A 199 24.20 8.78 -7.55
C TRP A 199 23.79 7.31 -7.43
N ILE A 200 24.67 6.37 -7.81
CA ILE A 200 24.41 4.92 -7.69
C ILE A 200 24.24 4.51 -6.22
N PHE A 201 25.09 5.05 -5.34
CA PHE A 201 25.01 4.76 -3.91
C PHE A 201 23.70 5.27 -3.29
N GLU A 202 23.30 6.49 -3.66
CA GLU A 202 22.08 7.12 -3.16
C GLU A 202 20.83 6.38 -3.64
N ASP A 203 20.82 5.91 -4.89
CA ASP A 203 19.76 5.07 -5.46
C ASP A 203 19.63 3.75 -4.67
N TRP A 204 20.73 3.00 -4.53
CA TRP A 204 20.75 1.75 -3.75
C TRP A 204 20.31 1.95 -2.29
N ARG A 205 20.68 3.07 -1.66
CA ARG A 205 20.35 3.37 -0.26
C ARG A 205 18.87 3.71 -0.06
N ASN A 206 18.25 4.34 -1.06
CA ASN A 206 16.94 4.95 -0.91
C ASN A 206 15.79 3.98 -1.20
N ASP A 207 16.06 2.88 -1.91
CA ASP A 207 15.06 1.86 -2.21
C ASP A 207 14.79 0.98 -1.00
N THR A 208 13.52 0.91 -0.60
CA THR A 208 13.11 0.21 0.61
C THR A 208 11.78 -0.51 0.41
N TYR A 209 11.71 -1.74 0.88
CA TYR A 209 10.50 -2.57 0.82
C TYR A 209 9.91 -2.71 2.22
N GLN A 210 8.59 -2.53 2.36
CA GLN A 210 7.91 -2.67 3.65
C GLN A 210 6.79 -3.70 3.59
N LEU A 211 6.79 -4.61 4.56
CA LEU A 211 5.77 -5.64 4.74
C LEU A 211 4.99 -5.37 6.03
N THR A 212 3.72 -5.00 5.91
CA THR A 212 2.79 -4.78 7.04
C THR A 212 1.81 -5.96 7.15
N ASP A 213 0.91 -5.95 8.15
CA ASP A 213 -0.13 -6.98 8.33
C ASP A 213 -1.16 -7.07 7.20
N ARG A 214 -1.35 -5.98 6.45
CA ARG A 214 -2.39 -5.86 5.42
C ARG A 214 -1.86 -5.50 4.04
N TYR A 215 -0.70 -4.85 3.98
CA TYR A 215 -0.16 -4.28 2.75
C TYR A 215 1.32 -4.61 2.59
N ILE A 216 1.72 -4.71 1.33
CA ILE A 216 3.11 -4.70 0.88
C ILE A 216 3.36 -3.37 0.19
N PHE A 217 4.47 -2.72 0.52
CA PHE A 217 4.88 -1.46 -0.07
C PHE A 217 6.25 -1.59 -0.73
N ASP A 218 6.34 -0.98 -1.90
CA ASP A 218 7.56 -0.70 -2.63
C ASP A 218 7.75 0.81 -2.63
N ILE A 219 8.84 1.29 -2.02
CA ILE A 219 9.09 2.71 -1.77
C ILE A 219 10.39 3.07 -2.50
N ASP A 220 10.23 3.71 -3.65
CA ASP A 220 11.31 4.27 -4.44
C ASP A 220 11.44 5.76 -4.10
N ARG A 221 12.63 6.18 -3.64
CA ARG A 221 12.91 7.59 -3.33
C ARG A 221 14.02 8.10 -4.21
N MET A 222 13.72 9.09 -5.04
CA MET A 222 14.76 9.72 -5.84
C MET A 222 15.82 10.37 -4.94
N PRO A 223 17.10 10.34 -5.36
CA PRO A 223 18.18 11.06 -4.73
C PRO A 223 17.80 12.49 -4.34
N PHE A 224 18.22 12.92 -3.15
CA PHE A 224 17.96 14.27 -2.62
C PHE A 224 16.49 14.62 -2.34
N GLY A 225 15.59 13.63 -2.29
CA GLY A 225 14.19 13.83 -1.89
C GLY A 225 13.35 14.55 -2.94
N LEU A 226 13.75 14.49 -4.21
CA LEU A 226 13.07 15.18 -5.30
C LEU A 226 11.69 14.58 -5.62
N ARG A 227 11.55 13.25 -5.48
CA ARG A 227 10.30 12.49 -5.73
C ARG A 227 10.28 11.23 -4.87
N GLU A 228 9.10 10.86 -4.39
CA GLU A 228 8.83 9.57 -3.74
C GLU A 228 7.73 8.87 -4.55
N SER A 229 8.00 7.66 -5.01
CA SER A 229 7.04 6.78 -5.65
C SER A 229 6.75 5.64 -4.68
N ARG A 230 5.47 5.42 -4.38
CA ARG A 230 5.04 4.35 -3.48
C ARG A 230 4.03 3.48 -4.19
N LYS A 231 4.41 2.24 -4.47
CA LYS A 231 3.46 1.22 -4.91
C LYS A 231 2.97 0.46 -3.70
N GLN A 232 1.68 0.13 -3.70
CA GLN A 232 1.05 -0.63 -2.63
C GLN A 232 0.27 -1.81 -3.20
N ALA A 233 0.40 -2.96 -2.56
CA ALA A 233 -0.41 -4.14 -2.83
C ALA A 233 -1.07 -4.62 -1.54
N GLU A 234 -2.33 -5.04 -1.62
CA GLU A 234 -3.00 -5.71 -0.50
C GLU A 234 -2.53 -7.16 -0.38
N LEU A 235 -2.20 -7.58 0.83
CA LEU A 235 -1.75 -8.95 1.11
C LEU A 235 -2.81 -10.00 0.73
N SER A 236 -4.10 -9.64 0.79
CA SER A 236 -5.23 -10.48 0.38
C SER A 236 -5.37 -10.64 -1.13
N LYS A 237 -4.80 -9.73 -1.93
CA LYS A 237 -4.84 -9.75 -3.39
C LYS A 237 -3.62 -10.45 -4.00
N ILE A 238 -2.69 -10.93 -3.18
CA ILE A 238 -1.49 -11.65 -3.64
C ILE A 238 -1.89 -13.04 -4.07
N GLU A 239 -1.64 -13.33 -5.35
CA GLU A 239 -1.88 -14.62 -5.96
C GLU A 239 -0.64 -15.49 -5.80
N ASN A 240 0.48 -14.99 -6.30
CA ASN A 240 1.73 -15.72 -6.38
C ASN A 240 2.90 -14.90 -5.80
N VAL A 241 3.84 -15.61 -5.18
CA VAL A 241 5.09 -15.03 -4.68
C VAL A 241 6.20 -15.96 -5.10
N ASN A 242 7.09 -15.49 -5.97
CA ASN A 242 8.25 -16.24 -6.42
C ASN A 242 9.54 -15.69 -5.81
N ALA A 243 10.41 -16.58 -5.34
CA ALA A 243 11.74 -16.21 -4.85
C ALA A 243 12.78 -16.74 -5.83
N GLU A 244 13.54 -15.84 -6.43
CA GLU A 244 14.51 -16.16 -7.49
C GLU A 244 15.93 -15.86 -7.01
N GLN A 245 16.81 -16.86 -7.09
CA GLN A 245 18.24 -16.74 -6.82
C GLN A 245 19.01 -17.28 -8.03
N GLU A 246 19.24 -16.42 -9.03
CA GLU A 246 19.89 -16.85 -10.26
C GLU A 246 21.43 -16.76 -10.20
N GLY A 247 22.10 -17.90 -10.13
CA GLY A 247 23.56 -18.02 -10.28
C GLY A 247 24.32 -18.20 -8.97
N LEU A 248 25.65 -18.40 -9.10
CA LEU A 248 26.51 -18.81 -7.99
C LEU A 248 26.63 -17.75 -6.88
N LEU A 249 26.71 -16.47 -7.25
CA LEU A 249 26.86 -15.38 -6.28
C LEU A 249 25.61 -15.22 -5.39
N PRO A 250 24.38 -15.11 -5.95
CA PRO A 250 23.12 -15.19 -5.19
C PRO A 250 23.05 -16.36 -4.21
N SER A 251 23.43 -17.57 -4.63
CA SER A 251 23.38 -18.76 -3.78
C SER A 251 24.38 -18.72 -2.61
N ILE A 252 25.60 -18.23 -2.84
CA ILE A 252 26.64 -18.15 -1.79
C ILE A 252 26.30 -17.06 -0.78
N PHE A 253 25.92 -15.87 -1.27
CA PHE A 253 25.67 -14.70 -0.44
C PHE A 253 24.21 -14.60 0.03
N LYS A 254 23.35 -15.55 -0.36
CA LYS A 254 21.93 -15.64 -0.02
C LYS A 254 21.15 -14.35 -0.29
N PHE A 255 21.32 -13.79 -1.48
CA PHE A 255 20.52 -12.65 -1.95
C PHE A 255 19.82 -13.02 -3.25
N GLY A 256 18.72 -12.35 -3.58
CA GLY A 256 17.99 -12.60 -4.82
C GLY A 256 16.76 -11.71 -4.93
N ASN A 257 15.88 -12.03 -5.87
CA ASN A 257 14.68 -11.25 -6.13
C ASN A 257 13.44 -11.95 -5.55
N VAL A 258 12.45 -11.17 -5.12
CA VAL A 258 11.12 -11.70 -4.78
C VAL A 258 10.07 -10.99 -5.62
N SER A 259 9.41 -11.74 -6.49
CA SER A 259 8.35 -11.24 -7.38
C SER A 259 7.00 -11.54 -6.77
N VAL A 260 6.18 -10.51 -6.54
CA VAL A 260 4.85 -10.62 -5.93
C VAL A 260 3.80 -10.23 -6.96
N GLU A 261 3.03 -11.23 -7.39
CA GLU A 261 1.95 -11.06 -8.36
C GLU A 261 0.60 -10.92 -7.64
N THR A 262 -0.21 -9.98 -8.12
CA THR A 262 -1.51 -9.66 -7.53
C THR A 262 -2.63 -9.74 -8.55
N ALA A 263 -3.84 -10.07 -8.08
CA ALA A 263 -5.07 -10.21 -8.86
C ALA A 263 -5.60 -8.90 -9.51
N GLY A 264 -4.77 -7.87 -9.68
CA GLY A 264 -5.14 -6.56 -10.21
C GLY A 264 -4.21 -6.12 -11.34
N ALA A 265 -4.74 -5.34 -12.29
CA ALA A 265 -4.07 -5.00 -13.54
C ALA A 265 -2.75 -4.21 -13.42
N ASP A 266 -2.39 -3.69 -12.23
CA ASP A 266 -1.30 -2.69 -12.08
C ASP A 266 -0.45 -2.79 -10.79
N SER A 267 -0.38 -3.93 -10.10
CA SER A 267 0.39 -4.02 -8.84
C SER A 267 1.35 -5.20 -8.70
N ASN A 268 2.05 -5.56 -9.79
CA ASN A 268 3.25 -6.41 -9.63
C ASN A 268 4.32 -5.64 -8.84
N ILE A 269 4.81 -6.25 -7.76
CA ILE A 269 5.86 -5.69 -6.91
C ILE A 269 7.06 -6.63 -6.95
N VAL A 270 8.23 -6.08 -7.24
CA VAL A 270 9.48 -6.86 -7.29
C VAL A 270 10.44 -6.31 -6.24
N PHE A 271 10.84 -7.18 -5.32
CA PHE A 271 11.88 -6.88 -4.35
C PHE A 271 13.22 -7.29 -4.93
N GLU A 272 14.02 -6.33 -5.35
CA GLU A 272 15.27 -6.61 -6.05
C GLU A 272 16.43 -6.81 -5.08
N ASN A 273 17.23 -7.85 -5.32
CA ASN A 273 18.46 -8.17 -4.60
C ASN A 273 18.31 -8.12 -3.06
N VAL A 274 17.20 -8.59 -2.54
CA VAL A 274 16.94 -8.68 -1.11
C VAL A 274 17.69 -9.84 -0.47
N ARG A 275 17.99 -9.70 0.82
CA ARG A 275 18.64 -10.75 1.61
C ARG A 275 17.64 -11.86 1.97
N GLU A 276 18.05 -13.12 1.82
CA GLU A 276 17.25 -14.31 2.13
C GLU A 276 15.85 -14.28 1.47
N PRO A 277 15.74 -14.26 0.12
CA PRO A 277 14.45 -14.09 -0.56
C PRO A 277 13.42 -15.18 -0.23
N GLU A 278 13.88 -16.42 -0.01
CA GLU A 278 13.01 -17.54 0.45
C GLU A 278 12.38 -17.26 1.81
N ARG A 279 13.11 -16.61 2.71
CA ARG A 279 12.59 -16.25 4.04
C ARG A 279 11.52 -15.17 3.92
N ILE A 280 11.71 -14.21 3.03
CA ILE A 280 10.73 -13.15 2.75
C ILE A 280 9.46 -13.75 2.15
N GLN A 281 9.59 -14.67 1.18
CA GLN A 281 8.47 -15.40 0.61
C GLN A 281 7.67 -16.15 1.70
N ASN A 282 8.35 -16.90 2.56
CA ASN A 282 7.71 -17.62 3.67
C ASN A 282 7.00 -16.68 4.65
N GLU A 283 7.60 -15.52 4.95
CA GLU A 283 6.99 -14.49 5.81
C GLU A 283 5.73 -13.91 5.16
N ILE A 284 5.75 -13.63 3.84
CA ILE A 284 4.58 -13.15 3.11
C ILE A 284 3.45 -14.19 3.16
N PHE A 285 3.76 -15.47 2.92
CA PHE A 285 2.76 -16.54 3.01
C PHE A 285 2.21 -16.70 4.43
N ALA A 286 3.06 -16.65 5.46
CA ALA A 286 2.63 -16.75 6.85
C ALA A 286 1.70 -15.58 7.24
N ARG A 287 2.02 -14.35 6.83
CA ARG A 287 1.17 -13.19 7.08
C ARG A 287 -0.15 -13.25 6.32
N ARG A 288 -0.14 -13.73 5.07
CA ARG A 288 -1.36 -13.90 4.26
C ARG A 288 -2.30 -14.89 4.94
N GLU A 289 -1.77 -16.00 5.44
CA GLU A 289 -2.57 -17.01 6.12
C GLU A 289 -3.13 -16.49 7.46
N ARG A 290 -2.31 -15.81 8.28
CA ARG A 290 -2.81 -15.13 9.50
C ARG A 290 -3.90 -14.10 9.19
N PHE A 291 -3.77 -13.38 8.09
CA PHE A 291 -4.78 -12.42 7.66
C PHE A 291 -6.11 -13.11 7.29
N ARG A 292 -6.04 -14.21 6.53
CA ARG A 292 -7.21 -15.02 6.16
C ARG A 292 -7.90 -15.63 7.38
N GLN A 293 -7.14 -16.18 8.32
CA GLN A 293 -7.68 -16.75 9.56
C GLN A 293 -8.40 -15.71 10.41
N ARG A 294 -7.83 -14.50 10.55
CA ARG A 294 -8.48 -13.39 11.25
C ARG A 294 -9.77 -12.93 10.57
N GLN A 295 -9.87 -13.02 9.25
CA GLN A 295 -11.10 -12.70 8.53
C GLN A 295 -12.16 -13.79 8.77
N ALA A 296 -11.78 -15.06 8.65
CA ALA A 296 -12.68 -16.18 8.89
C ALA A 296 -13.27 -16.15 10.30
N SER A 297 -12.44 -15.90 11.34
CA SER A 297 -12.93 -15.81 12.72
C SER A 297 -13.90 -14.65 12.94
N VAL A 298 -13.63 -13.49 12.33
CA VAL A 298 -14.51 -12.32 12.43
C VAL A 298 -15.85 -12.57 11.71
N ASP A 299 -15.82 -13.26 10.58
CA ASP A 299 -17.03 -13.61 9.83
C ASP A 299 -17.86 -14.68 10.56
N GLU A 300 -17.22 -15.69 11.17
CA GLU A 300 -17.89 -16.66 12.04
C GLU A 300 -18.55 -16.00 13.26
N GLU A 301 -17.85 -15.07 13.92
CA GLU A 301 -18.42 -14.32 15.05
C GLU A 301 -19.61 -13.47 14.64
N ARG A 302 -19.57 -12.85 13.45
CA ARG A 302 -20.71 -12.12 12.89
C ARG A 302 -21.90 -13.04 12.65
N GLN A 303 -21.68 -14.18 12.00
CA GLN A 303 -22.73 -15.16 11.74
C GLN A 303 -23.36 -15.67 13.04
N ARG A 304 -22.56 -15.99 14.07
CA ARG A 304 -23.07 -16.42 15.39
C ARG A 304 -23.98 -15.38 16.03
N LYS A 305 -23.63 -14.09 15.93
CA LYS A 305 -24.46 -12.99 16.46
C LYS A 305 -25.78 -12.88 15.70
N ASP A 306 -25.75 -12.98 14.38
CA ASP A 306 -26.95 -12.89 13.54
C ASP A 306 -27.93 -14.05 13.83
N TYR A 307 -27.44 -15.28 14.02
CA TYR A 307 -28.30 -16.42 14.41
C TYR A 307 -28.91 -16.27 15.80
N THR A 308 -28.17 -15.71 16.75
CA THR A 308 -28.68 -15.48 18.12
C THR A 308 -29.85 -14.50 18.09
N ILE A 309 -29.74 -13.42 17.31
CA ILE A 309 -30.81 -12.44 17.11
C ILE A 309 -32.02 -13.08 16.43
N LEU A 310 -31.81 -13.93 15.41
CA LEU A 310 -32.90 -14.62 14.71
C LEU A 310 -33.69 -15.55 15.64
N ILE A 311 -32.99 -16.34 16.46
CA ILE A 311 -33.61 -17.27 17.42
C ILE A 311 -34.47 -16.49 18.42
N ASP A 312 -33.94 -15.39 18.95
CA ASP A 312 -34.65 -14.51 19.88
C ASP A 312 -35.92 -13.90 19.26
N LEU A 313 -35.80 -13.34 18.04
CA LEU A 313 -36.94 -12.83 17.26
C LEU A 313 -38.01 -13.89 17.03
N TYR A 314 -37.62 -15.14 16.73
CA TYR A 314 -38.54 -16.25 16.55
C TYR A 314 -39.31 -16.55 17.84
N TYR A 315 -38.61 -16.73 18.97
CA TYR A 315 -39.24 -17.00 20.26
C TYR A 315 -40.25 -15.93 20.65
N GLN A 316 -39.90 -14.66 20.46
CA GLN A 316 -40.78 -13.55 20.81
C GLN A 316 -42.01 -13.44 19.88
N ALA A 317 -41.82 -13.67 18.58
CA ALA A 317 -42.92 -13.64 17.62
C ALA A 317 -43.91 -14.80 17.85
N VAL A 318 -43.44 -15.95 18.34
CA VAL A 318 -44.29 -17.05 18.83
C VAL A 318 -45.04 -16.65 20.09
N GLN A 319 -44.37 -16.07 21.10
CA GLN A 319 -45.02 -15.64 22.35
C GLN A 319 -46.07 -14.55 22.15
N GLN A 320 -45.83 -13.60 21.24
CA GLN A 320 -46.77 -12.51 20.93
C GLN A 320 -47.94 -12.96 20.02
N GLY A 321 -48.02 -14.24 19.66
CA GLY A 321 -49.05 -14.77 18.77
C GLY A 321 -49.02 -14.18 17.35
N ARG A 322 -47.87 -13.61 16.94
CA ARG A 322 -47.70 -12.91 15.65
C ARG A 322 -47.34 -13.85 14.51
N ILE A 323 -46.89 -15.08 14.81
CA ILE A 323 -46.65 -16.12 13.81
C ILE A 323 -47.87 -17.06 13.79
N ARG A 324 -48.62 -17.07 12.68
CA ARG A 324 -49.53 -18.19 12.37
C ARG A 324 -48.64 -19.40 12.08
N ARG A 325 -48.74 -20.47 12.91
CA ARG A 325 -48.10 -21.77 12.62
C ARG A 325 -48.36 -22.11 11.15
N HIS A 326 -47.36 -21.98 10.30
CA HIS A 326 -47.41 -22.66 9.01
C HIS A 326 -47.25 -24.15 9.29
N GLN A 327 -47.96 -24.94 8.50
CA GLN A 327 -48.00 -26.40 8.48
C GLN A 327 -46.67 -27.02 8.94
N PRO A 328 -46.66 -28.07 9.79
CA PRO A 328 -45.43 -28.79 10.07
C PRO A 328 -44.73 -29.17 8.77
N LEU A 329 -43.38 -29.10 8.78
CA LEU A 329 -42.54 -29.61 7.70
C LEU A 329 -43.09 -30.97 7.24
N PRO A 330 -43.15 -31.26 5.93
CA PRO A 330 -43.58 -32.58 5.47
C PRO A 330 -42.78 -33.63 6.24
N GLU A 331 -43.52 -34.47 6.94
CA GLU A 331 -43.01 -35.65 7.62
C GLU A 331 -42.23 -36.44 6.55
N ILE A 332 -40.95 -36.69 6.81
CA ILE A 332 -40.15 -37.56 5.95
C ILE A 332 -40.57 -38.99 6.28
N ASP A 333 -41.82 -39.32 5.99
CA ASP A 333 -42.24 -40.66 5.64
C ASP A 333 -42.14 -40.74 4.12
N ASP A 334 -41.77 -41.90 3.60
CA ASP A 334 -41.57 -42.20 2.17
C ASP A 334 -40.14 -41.92 1.65
N LEU A 335 -39.13 -42.47 2.35
CA LEU A 335 -38.13 -43.24 1.59
C LEU A 335 -38.79 -44.59 1.32
N GLU A 336 -39.55 -44.67 0.22
CA GLU A 336 -39.92 -45.95 -0.37
C GLU A 336 -38.63 -46.78 -0.49
N GLU A 337 -38.64 -47.95 0.15
CA GLU A 337 -37.73 -49.04 -0.17
C GLU A 337 -37.81 -49.25 -1.68
N GLU A 338 -36.81 -48.75 -2.42
CA GLU A 338 -36.57 -49.16 -3.79
C GLU A 338 -36.36 -50.68 -3.76
N ASP A 339 -37.40 -51.38 -4.19
CA ASP A 339 -37.48 -52.82 -4.41
C ASP A 339 -36.25 -53.27 -5.23
N GLU A 340 -35.24 -53.81 -4.54
CA GLU A 340 -34.15 -54.57 -5.16
C GLU A 340 -34.75 -55.85 -5.77
N GLY A 341 -35.31 -55.71 -6.98
CA GLY A 341 -35.67 -56.84 -7.82
C GLY A 341 -34.43 -57.72 -8.08
N PRO A 342 -34.57 -59.06 -8.06
CA PRO A 342 -33.43 -59.95 -8.10
C PRO A 342 -32.72 -59.85 -9.45
N LEU A 343 -31.39 -59.67 -9.39
CA LEU A 343 -30.49 -59.81 -10.53
C LEU A 343 -30.59 -61.25 -11.07
N GLU A 344 -31.30 -61.44 -12.18
CA GLU A 344 -31.20 -62.69 -12.96
C GLU A 344 -29.78 -62.80 -13.56
N LEU A 345 -29.24 -64.02 -13.43
CA LEU A 345 -27.88 -64.47 -13.73
C LEU A 345 -27.52 -64.48 -15.21
#